data_AF-A0A7J3DKI0-F1
#
_entry.id   AF-A0A7J3DKI0-F1
#
_cell.length_a   1.000
_cell.length_b   1.000
_cell.length_c   1.000
_cell.angle_alpha   90.00
_cell.angle_beta   90.00
_cell.angle_gamma   90.00
#
_symmetry.space_group_name_H-M   'P 1'
#
loop_
_entity.id
_entity.type
_entity.pdbx_description
1 polymer ?
#
loop_
_entity_poly.entity_id
_entity_poly.type
_entity_poly.pdbx_seq_one_letter_code
_entity_poly.pdbx_strand_id
1 'polypeptide(L)'
;MKKLLFLFLFLLLVFSARPPEPSEVEPTQKIMDALCKFYKFLEGLLPIVVIILIIFAAVIFAAGQVMGAETRSRANVWATAMLIGALIGILVALIGPWIMTEMGFPIPCQ
;
A
#
# COMPACT_ATOMS: atom_id res chain seq x y z
N MET A 1 4.35 26.66 0.13
CA MET A 1 4.92 25.74 1.15
C MET A 1 4.16 25.75 2.48
N LYS A 2 3.75 26.90 3.04
CA LYS A 2 2.93 26.95 4.28
C LYS A 2 1.64 26.13 4.25
N LYS A 3 0.91 26.11 3.12
CA LYS A 3 -0.32 25.32 2.96
C LYS A 3 -0.09 23.80 3.00
N LEU A 4 1.07 23.33 2.52
CA LEU A 4 1.45 21.91 2.55
C LEU A 4 1.86 21.48 3.96
N LEU A 5 2.54 22.37 4.69
CA LEU A 5 2.90 22.16 6.10
C LEU A 5 1.65 22.06 6.99
N PHE A 6 0.64 22.91 6.77
CA PHE A 6 -0.63 22.81 7.50
C PHE A 6 -1.39 21.52 7.21
N LEU A 7 -1.36 21.04 5.97
CA LEU A 7 -2.03 19.79 5.58
C LEU A 7 -1.32 18.57 6.20
N PHE A 8 0.01 18.61 6.27
CA PHE A 8 0.82 17.59 6.95
C PHE A 8 0.61 17.59 8.47
N LEU A 9 0.55 18.77 9.10
CA LEU A 9 0.27 18.90 10.53
C LEU A 9 -1.15 18.44 10.89
N PHE A 10 -2.12 18.74 10.03
CA PHE A 10 -3.50 18.26 10.18
C PHE A 10 -3.58 16.74 10.06
N LEU A 11 -2.86 16.16 9.10
CA LEU A 11 -2.76 14.70 8.96
C LEU A 11 -2.17 14.06 10.23
N LEU A 12 -1.09 14.62 10.78
CA LEU A 12 -0.46 14.12 12.00
C LEU A 12 -1.37 14.19 13.24
N LEU A 13 -2.18 15.25 13.37
CA LEU A 13 -3.12 15.40 14.48
C LEU A 13 -4.27 14.39 14.40
N VAL A 14 -4.75 14.07 13.19
CA VAL A 14 -5.80 13.06 12.98
C VAL A 14 -5.30 11.65 13.33
N PHE A 15 -4.04 11.33 13.02
CA PHE A 15 -3.45 10.03 13.38
C PHE A 15 -3.15 9.89 14.89
N SER A 16 -2.97 11.00 15.61
CA SER A 16 -2.68 11.01 17.05
C SER A 16 -3.94 10.87 17.94
N ALA A 17 -5.12 11.20 17.42
CA ALA A 17 -6.37 11.24 18.20
C ALA A 17 -7.00 9.85 18.44
N ARG A 18 -6.19 8.81 18.65
CA ARG A 18 -6.71 7.47 18.99
C ARG A 18 -6.99 7.39 20.50
N PRO A 19 -8.23 7.12 20.93
CA PRO A 19 -8.55 7.04 22.36
C PRO A 19 -7.83 5.87 23.03
N PRO A 20 -7.44 5.99 24.31
CA PRO A 20 -6.80 4.91 25.06
C PRO A 20 -7.80 3.77 25.30
N GLU A 21 -7.47 2.59 24.80
CA GLU A 21 -8.28 1.38 24.95
C GLU A 21 -8.02 0.74 26.33
N PRO A 22 -9.06 0.50 27.16
CA PRO A 22 -8.89 -0.12 28.46
C PRO A 22 -8.84 -1.64 28.29
N SER A 23 -7.71 -2.27 28.64
CA SER A 23 -7.67 -3.62 29.26
C SER A 23 -6.25 -4.18 29.40
N GLU A 24 -6.13 -4.97 30.46
CA GLU A 24 -5.00 -5.70 31.04
C GLU A 24 -4.55 -6.88 30.16
N VAL A 25 -3.98 -6.58 28.99
CA VAL A 25 -3.37 -7.58 28.11
C VAL A 25 -1.88 -7.30 27.99
N GLU A 26 -1.05 -8.35 28.10
CA GLU A 26 0.39 -8.24 27.93
C GLU A 26 0.74 -7.43 26.67
N PRO A 27 1.71 -6.50 26.75
CA PRO A 27 2.01 -5.56 25.66
C PRO A 27 2.29 -6.25 24.32
N THR A 28 2.79 -7.49 24.36
CA THR A 28 3.04 -8.35 23.21
C THR A 28 1.76 -8.65 22.41
N GLN A 29 0.63 -8.91 23.07
CA GLN A 29 -0.62 -9.26 22.37
C GLN A 29 -1.26 -8.08 21.64
N LYS A 30 -1.12 -6.86 22.18
CA LYS A 30 -1.59 -5.65 21.51
C LYS A 30 -0.85 -5.38 20.21
N ILE A 31 0.45 -5.68 20.18
CA ILE A 31 1.27 -5.58 18.96
C ILE A 31 0.81 -6.62 17.93
N MET A 32 0.55 -7.86 18.35
CA MET A 32 0.09 -8.92 17.46
C MET A 32 -1.27 -8.59 16.82
N ASP A 33 -2.23 -8.09 17.61
CA ASP A 33 -3.55 -7.69 17.12
C ASP A 33 -3.47 -6.48 16.16
N ALA A 34 -2.65 -5.48 16.48
CA ALA A 34 -2.40 -4.34 15.59
C ALA A 34 -1.79 -4.79 14.24
N LEU A 35 -0.84 -5.72 14.28
CA LEU A 35 -0.19 -6.26 13.08
C LEU A 35 -1.17 -7.09 12.24
N CYS A 36 -2.04 -7.88 12.89
CA CYS A 36 -3.08 -8.64 12.20
C CYS A 36 -4.10 -7.72 11.51
N LYS A 37 -4.59 -6.69 12.21
CA LYS A 37 -5.50 -5.69 11.63
C LYS A 37 -4.87 -4.99 10.44
N PHE A 38 -3.58 -4.67 10.53
CA PHE A 38 -2.84 -4.08 9.42
C PHE A 38 -2.68 -5.04 8.25
N TYR A 39 -2.37 -6.32 8.49
CA TYR A 39 -2.29 -7.33 7.45
C TYR A 39 -3.64 -7.52 6.73
N LYS A 40 -4.76 -7.67 7.46
CA LYS A 40 -6.09 -7.79 6.85
C LYS A 40 -6.47 -6.55 6.04
N PHE A 41 -6.07 -5.36 6.51
CA PHE A 41 -6.24 -4.13 5.75
C PHE A 41 -5.43 -4.15 4.44
N LEU A 42 -4.16 -4.56 4.49
CA LEU A 42 -3.32 -4.71 3.30
C LEU A 42 -3.87 -5.78 2.35
N GLU A 43 -4.30 -6.93 2.85
CA GLU A 43 -4.89 -8.01 2.05
C GLU A 43 -6.13 -7.54 1.29
N GLY A 44 -6.96 -6.68 1.89
CA GLY A 44 -8.09 -6.06 1.21
C GLY A 44 -7.71 -4.96 0.21
N LEU A 45 -6.71 -4.14 0.54
CA LEU A 45 -6.34 -2.96 -0.26
C LEU A 45 -5.45 -3.31 -1.47
N LEU A 46 -4.47 -4.18 -1.26
CA LEU A 46 -3.44 -4.52 -2.25
C LEU A 46 -4.01 -5.00 -3.60
N PRO A 47 -4.99 -5.94 -3.67
CA PRO A 47 -5.52 -6.39 -4.97
C PRO A 47 -6.21 -5.25 -5.73
N ILE A 48 -6.90 -4.34 -5.03
CA ILE A 48 -7.55 -3.18 -5.63
C ILE A 48 -6.50 -2.26 -6.28
N VAL A 49 -5.41 -1.96 -5.55
CA VAL A 49 -4.33 -1.10 -6.05
C VAL A 49 -3.60 -1.73 -7.23
N VAL A 50 -3.32 -3.04 -7.18
CA VAL A 50 -2.66 -3.77 -8.27
C VAL A 50 -3.48 -3.69 -9.56
N ILE A 51 -4.78 -3.93 -9.49
CA ILE A 51 -5.67 -3.86 -10.66
C ILE A 51 -5.68 -2.44 -11.25
N ILE A 52 -5.79 -1.41 -10.40
CA ILE A 52 -5.77 0.00 -10.84
C ILE A 52 -4.45 0.33 -11.54
N LEU A 53 -3.31 -0.10 -10.98
CA LEU A 53 -1.99 0.14 -11.58
C LEU A 53 -1.85 -0.51 -12.96
N ILE A 54 -2.36 -1.72 -13.14
CA ILE A 54 -2.34 -2.40 -14.45
C ILE A 54 -3.18 -1.66 -15.47
N ILE A 55 -4.39 -1.24 -15.09
CA ILE A 55 -5.30 -0.48 -15.97
C ILE A 55 -4.65 0.86 -16.35
N PHE A 56 -4.11 1.59 -15.37
CA PHE A 56 -3.46 2.88 -15.62
C PHE A 56 -2.20 2.74 -16.47
N ALA A 57 -1.41 1.68 -16.28
CA ALA A 57 -0.27 1.39 -17.15
C ALA A 57 -0.71 1.23 -18.61
N ALA A 58 -1.78 0.47 -18.87
CA ALA A 58 -2.30 0.28 -20.22
C ALA A 58 -2.83 1.59 -20.83
N VAL A 59 -3.61 2.36 -20.06
CA VAL A 59 -4.18 3.64 -20.53
C VAL A 59 -3.09 4.66 -20.81
N ILE A 60 -2.13 4.83 -19.90
CA ILE A 60 -1.03 5.79 -20.06
C ILE A 60 -0.12 5.38 -21.22
N PHE A 61 0.16 4.10 -21.39
CA PHE A 61 0.91 3.61 -22.54
C PHE A 61 0.22 3.95 -23.86
N ALA A 62 -1.08 3.66 -23.96
CA ALA A 62 -1.89 3.95 -25.15
C ALA A 62 -1.99 5.45 -25.42
N ALA A 63 -2.25 6.25 -24.38
CA ALA A 63 -2.28 7.71 -24.48
C ALA A 63 -0.92 8.28 -24.90
N GLY A 64 0.18 7.68 -24.45
CA GLY A 64 1.53 8.05 -24.86
C GLY A 64 1.79 7.85 -26.36
N GLN A 65 1.14 6.88 -27.01
CA GLN A 65 1.34 6.63 -28.45
C GLN A 65 0.74 7.71 -29.35
N VAL A 66 -0.30 8.41 -28.88
CA VAL A 66 -0.95 9.50 -29.64
C VAL A 66 -0.35 10.88 -29.36
N MET A 67 0.58 10.98 -28.41
CA MET A 67 1.24 12.23 -28.03
C MET A 67 2.61 12.39 -28.71
N GLY A 68 3.14 13.61 -28.66
CA GLY A 68 4.46 13.95 -29.22
C GLY A 68 5.61 13.15 -28.59
N ALA A 69 6.76 13.12 -29.27
CA ALA A 69 7.91 12.28 -28.90
C ALA A 69 8.39 12.48 -27.44
N GLU A 70 8.37 13.72 -26.95
CA GLU A 70 8.77 14.04 -25.58
C GLU A 70 7.80 13.43 -24.55
N THR A 71 6.50 13.55 -24.78
CA THR A 71 5.47 13.03 -23.86
C THR A 71 5.34 11.51 -23.97
N ARG A 72 5.52 10.95 -25.16
CA ARG A 72 5.56 9.49 -25.39
C ARG A 72 6.65 8.82 -24.57
N SER A 73 7.85 9.39 -24.56
CA SER A 73 8.97 8.84 -23.77
C SER A 73 8.66 8.84 -22.27
N ARG A 74 8.10 9.93 -21.74
CA ARG A 74 7.70 10.04 -20.32
C ARG A 74 6.54 9.11 -19.97
N ALA A 75 5.53 9.02 -20.82
CA ALA A 75 4.39 8.12 -20.64
C ALA A 75 4.84 6.65 -20.58
N ASN A 76 5.83 6.28 -21.39
CA ASN A 76 6.37 4.91 -21.38
C ASN A 76 7.10 4.59 -20.06
N VAL A 77 7.84 5.56 -19.51
CA VAL A 77 8.48 5.42 -18.19
C VAL A 77 7.44 5.28 -17.07
N TRP A 78 6.36 6.06 -17.10
CA TRP A 78 5.30 5.94 -16.10
C TRP A 78 4.53 4.62 -16.21
N ALA A 79 4.19 4.19 -17.42
CA ALA A 79 3.49 2.93 -17.64
C ALA A 79 4.31 1.72 -17.16
N THR A 80 5.62 1.70 -17.46
CA THR A 80 6.52 0.64 -17.00
C THR A 80 6.70 0.66 -15.48
N ALA A 81 6.85 1.83 -14.86
CA ALA A 81 6.92 1.95 -13.40
C ALA A 81 5.65 1.43 -12.72
N MET A 82 4.46 1.73 -13.27
CA MET A 82 3.18 1.23 -12.75
C MET A 82 3.06 -0.29 -12.88
N LEU A 83 3.49 -0.85 -14.02
CA LEU A 83 3.45 -2.29 -14.27
C LEU A 83 4.43 -3.06 -13.36
N ILE A 84 5.64 -2.53 -13.15
CA ILE A 84 6.60 -3.09 -12.19
C ILE A 84 6.06 -3.00 -10.76
N GLY A 85 5.46 -1.87 -10.38
CA GLY A 85 4.82 -1.71 -9.07
C GLY A 85 3.70 -2.73 -8.83
N ALA A 86 2.87 -2.99 -9.84
CA ALA A 86 1.84 -4.03 -9.79
C ALA A 86 2.43 -5.44 -9.62
N LEU A 87 3.48 -5.75 -10.38
CA LEU A 87 4.22 -7.03 -10.27
C LEU A 87 4.79 -7.25 -8.87
N ILE A 88 5.44 -6.22 -8.30
CA ILE A 88 5.97 -6.28 -6.93
C ILE A 88 4.82 -6.48 -5.93
N GLY A 89 3.69 -5.78 -6.10
CA GLY A 89 2.51 -5.98 -5.26
C GLY A 89 2.02 -7.44 -5.27
N ILE A 90 1.91 -8.04 -6.45
CA ILE A 90 1.53 -9.45 -6.60
C ILE A 90 2.54 -10.37 -5.89
N LEU A 91 3.84 -10.11 -6.07
CA LEU A 91 4.90 -10.88 -5.44
C LEU A 91 4.81 -10.81 -3.91
N VAL A 92 4.54 -9.62 -3.36
CA VAL A 92 4.35 -9.42 -1.91
C VAL A 92 3.12 -10.16 -1.39
N ALA A 93 2.01 -10.19 -2.13
CA ALA A 93 0.84 -10.98 -1.73
C ALA A 93 1.14 -12.48 -1.63
N LEU A 94 1.97 -13.01 -2.52
CA LEU A 94 2.33 -14.43 -2.55
C LEU A 94 3.33 -14.80 -1.45
N ILE A 95 4.35 -13.97 -1.24
CA ILE A 95 5.46 -14.27 -0.31
C ILE A 95 5.15 -13.80 1.12
N GLY A 96 4.31 -12.78 1.27
CA GLY A 96 3.93 -12.19 2.56
C GLY A 96 3.49 -13.20 3.63
N PRO A 97 2.54 -14.12 3.37
CA PRO A 97 2.13 -15.09 4.38
C PRO A 97 3.23 -16.08 4.77
N TRP A 98 4.11 -16.43 3.82
CA TRP A 98 5.24 -17.32 4.09
C TRP A 98 6.26 -16.67 5.04
N ILE A 99 6.62 -15.41 4.81
CA ILE A 99 7.54 -14.67 5.68
C ILE A 99 6.97 -14.53 7.10
N MET A 100 5.68 -14.19 7.22
CA MET A 100 5.04 -14.01 8.53
C MET A 100 5.01 -15.32 9.33
N THR A 101 4.78 -16.46 8.66
CA THR A 101 4.80 -17.78 9.29
C THR A 101 6.19 -18.11 9.84
N GLU A 102 7.25 -17.83 9.07
CA GLU A 102 8.63 -18.07 9.51
C GLU A 102 9.04 -17.20 10.70
N MET A 103 8.50 -15.97 10.77
CA MET A 103 8.72 -15.06 11.90
C MET A 103 7.94 -15.44 13.17
N GLY A 104 7.18 -16.54 13.16
CA GLY A 104 6.39 -17.02 14.30
C GLY A 104 5.05 -16.30 14.48
N PHE A 105 4.57 -15.60 13.46
CA PHE A 105 3.25 -14.95 13.47
C PHE A 105 2.23 -15.87 12.79
N PRO A 106 1.24 -16.42 13.51
CA PRO A 106 0.24 -17.29 12.90
C PRO A 106 -0.68 -16.48 11.95
N ILE A 107 -0.64 -16.80 10.65
CA ILE A 107 -1.65 -16.43 9.66
C ILE A 107 -2.39 -17.72 9.23
N PRO A 108 -3.73 -17.77 9.17
CA PRO A 108 -4.70 -16.68 9.35
C PRO A 108 -4.74 -16.23 10.81
N CYS A 109 -4.63 -14.93 11.03
CA CYS A 109 -4.77 -14.40 12.37
C CYS A 109 -6.25 -14.45 12.77
N GLN A 110 -6.55 -15.44 13.62
CA GLN A 110 -7.81 -15.61 14.34
C GLN A 110 -7.87 -14.63 15.49
#